data_AF-F1LHW0-F1
#
_entry.id   AF-F1LHW0-F1
#
_cell.length_a   1.000
_cell.length_b   1.000
_cell.length_c   1.000
_cell.angle_alpha   90.00
_cell.angle_beta   90.00
_cell.angle_gamma   90.00
#
_symmetry.space_group_name_H-M   'P 1'
#
loop_
_entity.id
_entity.type
_entity.pdbx_description
1 polymer ?
#
loop_
_entity_poly.entity_id
_entity_poly.type
_entity_poly.pdbx_seq_one_letter_code
_entity_poly.pdbx_strand_id
1 'polypeptide(L)'
;MEIWMGMPQTLDWWGEVVGHSHSTADCLFHEVLNRKDRADATRNVLSVLTRFRFFFFLSSAVDQNLAKGEYSTILNDYTRAISLFRDTEVPLFKEVMHELDSKMEVFKKNMMHRLIDMPT
;
A
#
# COMPACT_ATOMS: atom_id res chain seq x y z
N MET A 1 -25.84 55.84 -48.32
CA MET A 1 -24.48 55.28 -48.21
C MET A 1 -24.11 55.37 -46.74
N GLU A 2 -24.65 54.47 -45.93
CA GLU A 2 -23.98 53.20 -45.56
C GLU A 2 -22.57 53.47 -45.05
N ILE A 3 -22.39 53.54 -43.72
CA ILE A 3 -21.47 52.71 -42.93
C ILE A 3 -21.93 52.75 -41.46
N TRP A 4 -23.11 52.19 -41.16
CA TRP A 4 -23.54 51.89 -39.78
C TRP A 4 -24.03 50.45 -39.74
N MET A 5 -23.10 49.51 -39.92
CA MET A 5 -23.38 48.09 -39.67
C MET A 5 -22.06 47.38 -39.40
N GLY A 6 -21.80 47.05 -38.13
CA GLY A 6 -20.70 46.16 -37.80
C GLY A 6 -19.98 46.45 -36.49
N MET A 7 -20.66 46.37 -35.34
CA MET A 7 -20.06 45.80 -34.13
C MET A 7 -21.14 45.26 -33.17
N PRO A 8 -21.39 43.95 -33.21
CA PRO A 8 -21.83 43.23 -32.02
C PRO A 8 -20.95 42.00 -31.66
N GLN A 9 -19.81 41.77 -32.33
CA GLN A 9 -19.06 40.50 -32.16
C GLN A 9 -17.84 40.54 -31.21
N THR A 10 -17.32 41.71 -30.83
CA THR A 10 -16.03 41.78 -30.11
C THR A 10 -16.13 41.56 -28.61
N LEU A 11 -17.20 42.01 -27.95
CA LEU A 11 -17.37 41.84 -26.50
C LEU A 11 -17.68 40.38 -26.14
N ASP A 12 -18.53 39.73 -26.95
CA ASP A 12 -18.86 38.31 -26.80
C ASP A 12 -17.63 37.42 -27.02
N TRP A 13 -16.77 37.78 -27.98
CA TRP A 13 -15.51 37.07 -28.25
C TRP A 13 -14.52 37.15 -27.09
N TRP A 14 -14.35 38.32 -26.45
CA TRP A 14 -13.48 38.43 -25.27
C TRP A 14 -14.01 37.61 -24.10
N GLY A 15 -15.34 37.60 -23.88
CA GLY A 15 -15.97 36.76 -22.87
C GLY A 15 -15.76 35.26 -23.14
N GLU A 16 -15.88 34.84 -24.40
CA GLU A 16 -15.64 33.46 -24.82
C GLU A 16 -14.16 33.06 -24.64
N VAL A 17 -13.22 33.90 -25.07
CA VAL A 17 -11.77 33.65 -24.92
C VAL A 17 -11.37 33.59 -23.44
N VAL A 18 -11.87 34.51 -22.61
CA VAL A 18 -11.61 34.51 -21.17
C VAL A 18 -12.20 33.26 -20.52
N GLY A 19 -13.46 32.90 -20.84
CA GLY A 19 -14.09 31.68 -20.36
C GLY A 19 -13.35 30.41 -20.77
N HIS A 20 -12.88 30.34 -22.02
CA HIS A 20 -12.10 29.21 -22.53
C HIS A 20 -10.74 29.11 -21.84
N SER A 21 -10.07 30.24 -21.60
CA SER A 21 -8.80 30.28 -20.87
C SER A 21 -8.95 29.84 -19.42
N HIS A 22 -10.03 30.26 -18.74
CA HIS A 22 -10.33 29.85 -17.37
C HIS A 22 -10.63 28.36 -17.28
N SER A 23 -11.50 27.84 -18.15
CA SER A 23 -11.82 26.41 -18.22
C SER A 23 -10.59 25.54 -18.49
N THR A 24 -9.72 26.00 -19.41
CA THR A 24 -8.45 25.32 -19.70
C THR A 24 -7.53 25.34 -18.50
N ALA A 25 -7.40 26.47 -17.80
CA ALA A 25 -6.60 26.58 -16.59
C ALA A 25 -7.11 25.63 -15.49
N ASP A 26 -8.42 25.61 -15.23
CA ASP A 26 -9.05 24.72 -14.24
C ASP A 26 -8.80 23.24 -14.55
N CYS A 27 -8.94 22.87 -15.82
CA CYS A 27 -8.67 21.50 -16.28
C CYS A 27 -7.20 21.11 -16.02
N LEU A 28 -6.25 21.98 -16.40
CA LEU A 28 -4.83 21.74 -16.19
C LEU A 28 -4.47 21.65 -14.70
N PHE A 29 -5.02 22.53 -13.87
CA PHE A 29 -4.79 22.48 -12.42
C PHE A 29 -5.36 21.20 -11.82
N HIS A 30 -6.58 20.82 -12.19
CA HIS A 30 -7.20 19.60 -11.71
C HIS A 30 -6.40 18.36 -12.11
N GLU A 31 -5.89 18.32 -13.33
CA GLU A 31 -5.04 17.23 -13.81
C GLU A 31 -3.71 17.17 -13.02
N VAL A 32 -3.05 18.30 -12.81
CA VAL A 32 -1.79 18.36 -12.05
C VAL A 32 -2.00 17.92 -10.59
N LEU A 33 -3.08 18.38 -9.94
CA LEU A 33 -3.43 17.98 -8.58
C LEU A 33 -3.72 16.47 -8.50
N ASN A 34 -4.52 15.93 -9.43
CA ASN A 34 -4.80 14.49 -9.46
C ASN A 34 -3.53 13.65 -9.68
N ARG A 35 -2.59 14.12 -10.51
CA ARG A 35 -1.31 13.44 -10.73
C ARG A 35 -0.44 13.49 -9.47
N LYS A 36 -0.39 14.63 -8.79
CA LYS A 36 0.31 14.78 -7.51
C LYS A 36 -0.26 13.82 -6.47
N ASP A 37 -1.58 13.79 -6.30
CA ASP A 37 -2.23 12.94 -5.30
C ASP A 37 -1.96 11.46 -5.54
N ARG A 38 -1.97 11.02 -6.81
CA ARG A 38 -1.59 9.65 -7.18
C ARG A 38 -0.12 9.33 -6.85
N ALA A 39 0.78 10.27 -7.15
CA ALA A 39 2.20 10.11 -6.84
C ALA A 39 2.42 10.05 -5.31
N ASP A 40 1.75 10.92 -4.56
CA ASP A 40 1.84 10.96 -3.11
C ASP A 40 1.23 9.72 -2.45
N ALA A 41 0.10 9.22 -2.94
CA ALA A 41 -0.50 7.96 -2.49
C ALA A 41 0.46 6.77 -2.72
N THR A 42 1.06 6.69 -3.91
CA THR A 42 2.06 5.65 -4.24
C THR A 42 3.26 5.74 -3.32
N ARG A 43 3.78 6.96 -3.09
CA ARG A 43 4.91 7.20 -2.18
C ARG A 43 4.58 6.81 -0.74
N ASN A 44 3.36 7.07 -0.29
CA ASN A 44 2.90 6.71 1.05
C ASN A 44 2.84 5.17 1.21
N VAL A 45 2.23 4.46 0.25
CA VAL A 45 2.20 2.99 0.26
C VAL A 45 3.61 2.40 0.27
N LEU A 46 4.50 2.90 -0.58
CA LEU A 46 5.90 2.47 -0.61
C LEU A 46 6.61 2.72 0.74
N SER A 47 6.34 3.85 1.38
CA SER A 47 6.91 4.16 2.70
C SER A 47 6.46 3.15 3.76
N VAL A 48 5.17 2.82 3.79
CA VAL A 48 4.60 1.81 4.69
C VAL A 48 5.20 0.43 4.42
N LEU A 49 5.20 -0.03 3.16
CA LEU A 49 5.78 -1.32 2.78
C LEU A 49 7.25 -1.43 3.14
N THR A 50 8.02 -0.34 2.94
CA THR A 50 9.44 -0.30 3.28
C THR A 50 9.65 -0.39 4.78
N ARG A 51 8.87 0.38 5.56
CA ARG A 51 8.98 0.43 7.03
C ARG A 51 8.59 -0.89 7.68
N PHE A 52 7.57 -1.56 7.16
CA PHE A 52 7.05 -2.82 7.69
C PHE A 52 7.47 -4.03 6.87
N ARG A 53 8.54 -3.89 6.06
CA ARG A 53 9.04 -4.95 5.17
C ARG A 53 9.24 -6.26 5.92
N PHE A 54 9.94 -6.23 7.06
CA PHE A 54 10.17 -7.42 7.87
C PHE A 54 8.89 -8.20 8.14
N PHE A 55 7.82 -7.51 8.53
CA PHE A 55 6.56 -8.13 8.93
C PHE A 55 5.84 -8.78 7.73
N PHE A 56 5.74 -8.08 6.60
CA PHE A 56 5.13 -8.65 5.39
C PHE A 56 5.92 -9.83 4.81
N PHE A 57 7.24 -9.80 4.92
CA PHE A 57 8.09 -10.89 4.44
C PHE A 57 8.25 -12.02 5.45
N LEU A 58 7.80 -11.85 6.70
CA LEU A 58 7.96 -12.84 7.76
C LEU A 58 7.26 -14.15 7.41
N SER A 59 6.05 -14.10 6.85
CA SER A 59 5.31 -15.31 6.44
C SER A 59 6.13 -16.16 5.46
N SER A 60 6.80 -15.53 4.49
CA SER A 60 7.69 -16.22 3.55
C SER A 60 8.98 -16.69 4.21
N ALA A 61 9.56 -15.88 5.11
CA ALA A 61 10.77 -16.25 5.84
C ALA A 61 10.56 -17.47 6.74
N VAL A 62 9.39 -17.62 7.37
CA VAL A 62 9.01 -18.80 8.15
C VAL A 62 9.08 -20.06 7.30
N ASP A 63 8.50 -20.04 6.10
CA ASP A 63 8.52 -21.21 5.20
C ASP A 63 9.95 -21.59 4.78
N GLN A 64 10.76 -20.59 4.42
CA GLN A 64 12.15 -20.81 4.01
C GLN A 64 12.99 -21.36 5.16
N ASN A 65 12.87 -20.80 6.35
CA ASN A 65 13.60 -21.23 7.53
C ASN A 65 13.12 -22.61 7.99
N LEU A 66 11.84 -22.93 7.82
CA LEU A 66 11.29 -24.25 8.12
C LEU A 66 11.91 -25.32 7.22
N ALA A 67 12.05 -25.04 5.92
CA ALA A 67 12.72 -25.94 4.98
C ALA A 67 14.21 -26.17 5.32
N LYS A 68 14.88 -25.16 5.90
CA LYS A 68 16.29 -25.22 6.33
C LYS A 68 16.49 -25.82 7.72
N GLY A 69 15.43 -25.98 8.51
CA GLY A 69 15.53 -26.37 9.91
C GLY A 69 16.01 -25.26 10.87
N GLU A 70 15.93 -24.00 10.46
CA GLU A 70 16.32 -22.83 11.26
C GLU A 70 15.23 -22.43 12.26
N TYR A 71 14.91 -23.34 13.18
CA TYR A 71 13.76 -23.21 14.09
C TYR A 71 13.90 -22.08 15.11
N SER A 72 15.11 -21.81 15.60
CA SER A 72 15.38 -20.73 16.55
C SER A 72 15.09 -19.36 15.95
N THR A 73 15.46 -19.16 14.68
CA THR A 73 15.20 -17.93 13.93
C THR A 73 13.70 -17.69 13.77
N ILE A 74 12.94 -18.72 13.39
CA ILE A 74 11.47 -18.66 13.27
C ILE A 74 10.84 -18.22 14.60
N LEU A 75 11.22 -18.86 15.70
CA LEU A 75 10.67 -18.56 17.02
C LEU A 75 10.98 -17.12 17.46
N ASN A 76 12.22 -16.67 17.24
CA ASN A 76 12.62 -15.32 17.61
C ASN A 76 11.89 -14.25 16.79
N ASP A 77 11.83 -14.43 15.47
CA ASP A 77 11.19 -13.48 14.56
C ASP A 77 9.67 -13.43 14.78
N TYR A 78 9.04 -14.58 15.01
CA TYR A 78 7.62 -14.67 15.36
C TYR A 78 7.32 -14.00 16.72
N THR A 79 8.15 -14.24 17.74
CA THR A 79 8.01 -13.58 19.05
C THR A 79 8.12 -12.06 18.92
N ARG A 80 9.04 -11.58 18.08
CA ARG A 80 9.19 -10.17 17.77
C ARG A 80 7.97 -9.60 17.04
N ALA A 81 7.36 -10.35 16.12
CA ALA A 81 6.14 -9.91 15.44
C ALA A 81 4.97 -9.79 16.43
N ILE A 82 4.81 -10.78 17.32
CA ILE A 82 3.79 -10.72 18.37
C ILE A 82 3.99 -9.50 19.26
N SER A 83 5.22 -9.23 19.73
CA SER A 83 5.45 -8.11 20.65
C SER A 83 5.15 -6.74 20.03
N LEU A 84 5.26 -6.62 18.70
CA LEU A 84 5.03 -5.38 17.97
C LEU A 84 3.59 -5.22 17.46
N PHE A 85 2.93 -6.31 17.09
CA PHE A 85 1.70 -6.26 16.28
C PHE A 85 0.51 -7.04 16.86
N ARG A 86 0.63 -7.68 18.03
CA ARG A 86 -0.47 -8.47 18.65
C ARG A 86 -1.79 -7.71 18.73
N ASP A 87 -1.75 -6.47 19.21
CA ASP A 87 -2.94 -5.64 19.47
C ASP A 87 -3.10 -4.53 18.41
N THR A 88 -2.61 -4.78 17.19
CA THR A 88 -2.74 -3.80 16.10
C THR A 88 -4.20 -3.58 15.72
N GLU A 89 -4.62 -2.32 15.56
CA GLU A 89 -5.96 -2.00 15.04
C GLU A 89 -6.03 -1.91 13.51
N VAL A 90 -4.88 -1.98 12.84
CA VAL A 90 -4.81 -1.89 11.37
C VAL A 90 -5.30 -3.21 10.76
N PRO A 91 -6.39 -3.23 9.97
CA PRO A 91 -6.98 -4.46 9.43
C PRO A 91 -5.99 -5.33 8.65
N LEU A 92 -5.17 -4.70 7.80
CA LEU A 92 -4.14 -5.40 7.02
C LEU A 92 -3.12 -6.10 7.92
N PHE A 93 -2.73 -5.51 9.05
CA PHE A 93 -1.78 -6.15 9.95
C PHE A 93 -2.42 -7.29 10.75
N LYS A 94 -3.71 -7.19 11.08
CA LYS A 94 -4.47 -8.29 11.68
C LYS A 94 -4.49 -9.51 10.75
N GLU A 95 -4.70 -9.30 9.45
CA GLU A 95 -4.69 -10.37 8.44
C GLU A 95 -3.33 -11.08 8.37
N VAL A 96 -2.24 -10.30 8.31
CA VAL A 96 -0.87 -10.87 8.29
C VAL A 96 -0.56 -11.60 9.59
N MET A 97 -0.96 -11.08 10.76
CA MET A 97 -0.81 -11.78 12.04
C MET A 97 -1.56 -13.12 12.03
N HIS A 98 -2.79 -13.15 11.54
CA HIS A 98 -3.57 -14.37 11.46
C HIS A 98 -2.92 -15.43 10.56
N GLU A 99 -2.36 -15.01 9.42
CA GLU A 99 -1.61 -15.93 8.54
C GLU A 99 -0.36 -16.49 9.24
N LEU A 100 0.39 -15.63 9.94
CA LEU A 100 1.57 -16.03 10.71
C LEU A 100 1.23 -17.04 11.82
N ASP A 101 0.16 -16.78 12.57
CA ASP A 101 -0.29 -17.66 13.65
C ASP A 101 -0.67 -19.05 13.10
N SER A 102 -1.39 -19.10 11.97
CA SER A 102 -1.74 -20.36 11.29
C SER A 102 -0.49 -21.17 10.88
N LYS A 103 0.51 -20.50 10.30
CA LYS A 103 1.79 -21.14 9.95
C LYS A 103 2.54 -21.63 11.18
N MET A 104 2.51 -20.87 12.27
CA MET A 104 3.15 -21.25 13.51
C MET A 104 2.49 -22.47 14.15
N GLU A 105 1.17 -22.64 14.03
CA GLU A 105 0.48 -23.84 14.49
C GLU A 105 0.86 -25.09 13.69
N VAL A 106 0.97 -24.97 12.37
CA VAL A 106 1.49 -26.06 11.52
C VAL A 106 2.93 -26.41 11.90
N PHE A 107 3.75 -25.39 12.13
CA PHE A 107 5.13 -25.55 12.59
C PHE A 107 5.22 -26.33 13.91
N LYS A 108 4.43 -25.95 14.93
CA LYS A 108 4.38 -26.65 16.22
C LYS A 108 3.99 -28.11 16.07
N LYS A 109 2.97 -28.41 15.26
CA LYS A 109 2.53 -29.79 14.99
C LYS A 109 3.63 -30.62 14.34
N ASN A 110 4.33 -30.06 13.35
CA ASN A 110 5.45 -30.72 12.68
C ASN A 110 6.60 -31.00 13.65
N MET A 111 6.96 -30.06 14.53
CA MET A 111 7.99 -30.30 15.54
C MET A 111 7.57 -31.40 16.52
N MET A 112 6.33 -31.37 17.01
CA MET A 112 5.83 -32.37 17.95
C MET A 112 5.85 -33.77 17.34
N HIS A 113 5.46 -33.92 16.07
CA HIS A 113 5.53 -35.20 15.37
C HIS A 113 6.97 -35.72 15.26
N ARG A 114 7.93 -34.87 14.87
CA ARG A 114 9.35 -35.25 14.79
C ARG A 114 9.97 -35.60 16.14
N LEU A 115 9.49 -35.02 17.23
CA LEU A 115 9.94 -35.36 18.59
C LEU A 115 9.39 -36.71 19.06
N ILE A 116 8.18 -37.07 18.64
CA ILE A 116 7.55 -38.37 18.95
C ILE A 116 8.15 -39.50 18.11
N ASP A 117 8.51 -39.23 16.85
CA ASP A 117 9.11 -40.20 15.93
C ASP A 117 10.60 -40.47 16.18
N MET A 118 11.22 -39.82 17.17
CA MET A 118 12.58 -40.13 17.59
C MET A 118 12.54 -41.35 18.54
N PRO A 119 12.92 -42.56 18.11
CA PRO A 119 12.97 -43.69 19.03
C PRO A 119 14.12 -43.43 20.01
N THR A 120 13.80 -43.48 21.30
CA THR A 120 14.80 -43.55 22.38
C THR A 120 15.73 -44.73 22.18
#